data_AF-A0A093UM89-F1
#
_entry.id   AF-A0A093UM89-F1
#
_cell.length_a   1.000
_cell.length_b   1.000
_cell.length_c   1.000
_cell.angle_alpha   90.00
_cell.angle_beta   90.00
_cell.angle_gamma   90.00
#
_symmetry.space_group_name_H-M   'P 1'
#
loop_
_entity.id
_entity.type
_entity.pdbx_description
1 polymer ?
#
loop_
_entity_poly.entity_id
_entity_poly.type
_entity_poly.pdbx_seq_one_letter_code
_entity_poly.pdbx_strand_id
1 'polypeptide(L)'
;MVFTIHLEDMPIRVIRAEQPDILRETVFDFIIEPSHDLPQNLFVKKQKVGWEAEFSVEIDAYERLRDLQGTTVPQLFGQVLLDGVPALLLSKVPGVSLDALARNGAMEVDEKVLETQLRNSLEALDRYSAVYWDMRLDNFILCDDKIVIVDLEQVTFNSRPWEKGLNSAGVSSLMSRFRDIKYPNRPSSPVNFWSAVRTSEPCVDPSALVLI
;
A
#
# COMPACT_ATOMS: atom_id res chain seq x y z
N MET A 1 0.30 28.86 -7.16
CA MET A 1 -0.07 29.17 -8.56
C MET A 1 -1.50 28.71 -8.75
N VAL A 2 -2.34 29.52 -9.41
CA VAL A 2 -3.74 29.17 -9.69
C VAL A 2 -3.84 28.71 -11.15
N PHE A 3 -4.47 27.57 -11.40
CA PHE A 3 -4.65 27.01 -12.75
C PHE A 3 -5.89 26.12 -12.79
N THR A 4 -6.24 25.63 -13.99
CA THR A 4 -7.40 24.77 -14.20
C THR A 4 -6.96 23.42 -14.76
N ILE A 5 -7.47 22.35 -14.18
CA ILE A 5 -7.39 20.99 -14.75
C ILE A 5 -8.79 20.57 -15.21
N HIS A 6 -8.88 19.54 -16.06
CA HIS A 6 -10.15 19.01 -16.52
C HIS A 6 -10.28 17.54 -16.11
N LEU A 7 -11.37 17.22 -15.43
CA LEU A 7 -11.79 15.87 -15.09
C LEU A 7 -13.03 15.54 -15.93
N GLU A 8 -12.93 14.67 -16.92
CA GLU A 8 -14.06 14.30 -17.80
C GLU A 8 -14.82 15.54 -18.33
N ASP A 9 -14.09 16.53 -18.86
CA ASP A 9 -14.58 17.84 -19.31
C ASP A 9 -15.06 18.82 -18.22
N MET A 10 -15.15 18.40 -16.96
CA MET A 10 -15.43 19.29 -15.83
C MET A 10 -14.19 20.11 -15.47
N PRO A 11 -14.22 21.46 -15.58
CA PRO A 11 -13.10 22.30 -15.18
C PRO A 11 -13.01 22.37 -13.65
N ILE A 12 -11.83 22.09 -13.10
CA ILE A 12 -11.53 22.18 -11.67
C ILE A 12 -10.49 23.27 -11.47
N ARG A 13 -10.86 24.32 -10.72
CA ARG A 13 -9.95 25.43 -10.41
C ARG A 13 -9.08 25.07 -9.20
N VAL A 14 -7.78 24.88 -9.46
CA VAL A 14 -6.76 24.61 -8.45
C VAL A 14 -6.23 25.95 -7.93
N ILE A 15 -6.43 26.22 -6.64
CA ILE A 15 -5.98 27.46 -6.00
C ILE A 15 -4.56 27.35 -5.46
N ARG A 16 -4.13 26.13 -5.12
CA ARG A 16 -2.79 25.83 -4.62
C ARG A 16 -2.41 24.42 -5.03
N ALA A 17 -1.17 24.26 -5.46
CA ALA A 17 -0.56 22.97 -5.77
C ALA A 17 0.81 22.95 -5.07
N GLU A 18 1.07 21.89 -4.33
CA GLU A 18 2.31 21.70 -3.59
C GLU A 18 2.87 20.32 -3.83
N GLN A 19 4.19 20.20 -3.82
CA GLN A 19 4.85 18.91 -3.85
C GLN A 19 5.17 18.53 -2.38
N PRO A 20 4.53 17.49 -1.82
CA PRO A 20 4.68 17.16 -0.40
C PRO A 20 6.08 16.64 -0.05
N ASP A 21 6.78 16.07 -1.03
CA ASP A 21 8.14 15.59 -0.92
C ASP A 21 8.89 15.96 -2.20
N ILE A 22 9.98 16.72 -2.07
CA ILE A 22 10.81 17.15 -3.21
C ILE A 22 11.40 15.97 -3.98
N LEU A 23 11.56 14.81 -3.33
CA LEU A 23 12.04 13.58 -3.96
C LEU A 23 10.94 12.83 -4.74
N ARG A 24 9.66 13.19 -4.53
CA ARG A 24 8.52 12.63 -5.25
C ARG A 24 8.01 13.62 -6.29
N GLU A 25 8.78 13.78 -7.36
CA GLU A 25 8.55 14.74 -8.45
C GLU A 25 7.20 14.60 -9.16
N THR A 26 6.55 13.44 -9.03
CA THR A 26 5.30 13.14 -9.73
C THR A 26 4.08 13.18 -8.83
N VAL A 27 4.19 13.67 -7.59
CA VAL A 27 3.10 13.68 -6.62
C VAL A 27 2.82 15.10 -6.17
N PHE A 28 1.54 15.50 -6.15
CA PHE A 28 1.12 16.84 -5.75
C PHE A 28 -0.08 16.81 -4.82
N ASP A 29 -0.08 17.70 -3.84
CA ASP A 29 -1.24 18.06 -3.04
C ASP A 29 -1.92 19.27 -3.68
N PHE A 30 -3.18 19.12 -4.07
CA PHE A 30 -3.98 20.19 -4.64
C PHE A 30 -5.00 20.69 -3.62
N ILE A 31 -5.13 22.01 -3.53
CA ILE A 31 -6.30 22.66 -2.94
C ILE A 31 -7.09 23.27 -4.08
N ILE A 32 -8.37 22.93 -4.17
CA ILE A 32 -9.29 23.42 -5.19
C ILE A 32 -10.30 24.41 -4.60
N GLU A 33 -10.95 25.19 -5.48
CA GLU A 33 -12.15 25.91 -5.08
C GLU A 33 -13.26 24.94 -4.63
N PRO A 34 -14.15 25.38 -3.72
CA PRO A 34 -15.30 24.57 -3.33
C PRO A 34 -16.08 24.09 -4.55
N SER A 35 -16.19 22.77 -4.69
CA SER A 35 -17.02 22.08 -5.68
C SER A 35 -18.01 21.21 -4.93
N HIS A 36 -19.19 20.97 -5.50
CA HIS A 36 -20.20 20.11 -4.87
C HIS A 36 -19.77 18.63 -4.88
N ASP A 37 -18.96 18.22 -5.86
CA ASP A 37 -18.69 16.81 -6.15
C ASP A 37 -17.29 16.35 -5.72
N LEU A 38 -16.43 17.26 -5.26
CA LEU A 38 -15.04 16.97 -4.89
C LEU A 38 -14.65 17.58 -3.55
N PRO A 39 -13.85 16.88 -2.73
CA PRO A 39 -13.25 17.47 -1.55
C PRO A 39 -12.23 18.56 -1.95
N GLN A 40 -12.05 19.55 -1.09
CA GLN A 40 -11.11 20.65 -1.36
C GLN A 40 -9.65 20.20 -1.44
N ASN A 41 -9.27 19.18 -0.68
CA ASN A 41 -7.90 18.66 -0.63
C ASN A 41 -7.83 17.38 -1.46
N LEU A 42 -7.07 17.44 -2.53
CA LEU A 42 -6.89 16.36 -3.49
C LEU A 42 -5.43 15.97 -3.56
N PHE A 43 -5.19 14.72 -3.93
CA PHE A 43 -3.87 14.18 -4.17
C PHE A 43 -3.77 13.83 -5.66
N VAL A 44 -2.70 14.25 -6.31
CA VAL A 44 -2.49 14.05 -7.75
C VAL A 44 -1.22 13.26 -7.96
N LYS A 45 -1.35 12.12 -8.66
CA LYS A 45 -0.21 11.27 -9.05
C LYS A 45 -0.02 11.34 -10.55
N LYS A 46 0.99 12.08 -11.00
CA LYS A 46 1.40 12.24 -12.39
C LYS A 46 2.11 10.97 -12.87
N GLN A 47 1.89 10.60 -14.13
CA GLN A 47 2.63 9.51 -14.76
C GLN A 47 4.12 9.85 -14.82
N LYS A 48 4.99 8.89 -14.43
CA LYS A 48 6.44 8.99 -14.58
C LYS A 48 6.84 8.65 -16.02
N VAL A 49 7.87 9.32 -16.55
CA VAL A 49 8.38 9.06 -17.90
C VAL A 49 8.96 7.64 -17.98
N GLY A 50 8.45 6.81 -18.90
CA GLY A 50 8.92 5.43 -19.07
C GLY A 50 8.30 4.40 -18.12
N TRP A 51 7.25 4.80 -17.37
CA TRP A 51 6.51 3.95 -16.42
C TRP A 51 5.03 3.87 -16.80
N GLU A 52 4.74 3.88 -18.11
CA GLU A 52 3.39 3.80 -18.65
C GLU A 52 2.67 2.51 -18.21
N ALA A 53 3.43 1.41 -18.10
CA ALA A 53 2.88 0.11 -17.71
C ALA A 53 2.40 0.12 -16.25
N GLU A 54 3.21 0.64 -15.34
CA GLU A 54 2.90 0.77 -13.91
C GLU A 54 1.73 1.74 -13.68
N PHE A 55 1.67 2.83 -14.43
CA PHE A 55 0.53 3.75 -14.41
C PHE A 55 -0.77 3.07 -14.88
N SER A 56 -0.69 2.26 -15.94
CA SER A 56 -1.84 1.46 -16.41
C SER A 56 -2.27 0.41 -15.39
N VAL A 57 -1.32 -0.25 -14.72
CA VAL A 57 -1.61 -1.21 -13.63
C VAL A 57 -2.35 -0.52 -12.49
N GLU A 58 -1.93 0.68 -12.12
CA GLU A 58 -2.58 1.45 -11.05
C GLU A 58 -4.02 1.85 -11.42
N ILE A 59 -4.26 2.28 -12.67
CA ILE A 59 -5.61 2.54 -13.19
C ILE A 59 -6.49 1.29 -13.09
N ASP A 60 -6.02 0.17 -13.64
CA ASP A 60 -6.74 -1.12 -13.62
C ASP A 60 -7.00 -1.59 -12.17
N ALA A 61 -6.06 -1.33 -11.26
CA ALA A 61 -6.21 -1.67 -9.86
C ALA A 61 -7.34 -0.87 -9.20
N TYR A 62 -7.42 0.45 -9.44
CA TYR A 62 -8.53 1.26 -8.93
C TYR A 62 -9.88 0.81 -9.48
N GLU A 63 -9.97 0.44 -10.76
CA GLU A 63 -11.20 -0.09 -11.36
C GLU A 63 -11.65 -1.39 -10.66
N ARG A 64 -10.72 -2.35 -10.49
CA ARG A 64 -11.03 -3.65 -9.87
C ARG A 64 -11.30 -3.57 -8.38
N LEU A 65 -10.74 -2.56 -7.70
CA LEU A 65 -10.90 -2.32 -6.26
C LEU A 65 -11.92 -1.22 -5.96
N ARG A 66 -12.86 -0.95 -6.88
CA ARG A 66 -13.87 0.11 -6.75
C ARG A 66 -14.59 0.11 -5.39
N ASP A 67 -14.96 -1.08 -4.90
CA ASP A 67 -15.71 -1.24 -3.65
C ASP A 67 -14.84 -1.02 -2.39
N LEU A 68 -13.51 -0.93 -2.53
CA LEU A 68 -12.56 -0.62 -1.46
C LEU A 68 -12.13 0.85 -1.42
N GLN A 69 -12.49 1.62 -2.45
CA GLN A 69 -12.13 3.03 -2.55
C GLN A 69 -12.77 3.86 -1.43
N GLY A 70 -12.02 4.85 -0.94
CA GLY A 70 -12.41 5.73 0.17
C GLY A 70 -12.37 5.05 1.55
N THR A 71 -12.01 3.76 1.63
CA THR A 71 -11.92 3.02 2.89
C THR A 71 -10.58 2.33 3.07
N THR A 72 -10.23 1.40 2.17
CA THR A 72 -8.99 0.61 2.23
C THR A 72 -7.95 1.14 1.26
N VAL A 73 -8.39 1.75 0.15
CA VAL A 73 -7.53 2.46 -0.80
C VAL A 73 -8.10 3.86 -1.04
N PRO A 74 -7.32 4.84 -1.51
CA PRO A 74 -7.84 6.16 -1.87
C PRO A 74 -9.00 6.09 -2.87
N GLN A 75 -9.86 7.08 -2.86
CA GLN A 75 -10.86 7.25 -3.91
C GLN A 75 -10.21 7.84 -5.16
N LEU A 76 -10.40 7.21 -6.31
CA LEU A 76 -10.07 7.74 -7.62
C LEU A 76 -11.26 8.52 -8.16
N PHE A 77 -11.07 9.82 -8.36
CA PHE A 77 -12.06 10.68 -9.03
C PHE A 77 -11.98 10.57 -10.55
N GLY A 78 -10.79 10.25 -11.07
CA GLY A 78 -10.56 9.95 -12.48
C GLY A 78 -9.20 10.42 -12.95
N GLN A 79 -9.04 10.50 -14.26
CA GLN A 79 -7.80 10.92 -14.90
C GLN A 79 -7.89 12.39 -15.31
N VAL A 80 -6.77 13.11 -15.17
CA VAL A 80 -6.62 14.51 -15.57
C VAL A 80 -5.31 14.69 -16.35
N LEU A 81 -5.17 15.83 -17.01
CA LEU A 81 -3.89 16.25 -17.61
C LEU A 81 -3.25 17.34 -16.75
N LEU A 82 -2.00 17.11 -16.36
CA LEU A 82 -1.16 18.09 -15.67
C LEU A 82 0.05 18.41 -16.55
N ASP A 83 0.12 19.63 -17.06
CA ASP A 83 1.12 20.07 -18.04
C ASP A 83 1.23 19.15 -19.28
N GLY A 84 0.07 18.66 -19.76
CA GLY A 84 0.00 17.74 -20.90
C GLY A 84 0.36 16.29 -20.60
N VAL A 85 0.65 15.94 -19.33
CA VAL A 85 0.96 14.57 -18.92
C VAL A 85 -0.23 13.97 -18.16
N PRO A 86 -0.59 12.70 -18.41
CA PRO A 86 -1.62 12.00 -17.64
C PRO A 86 -1.32 11.98 -16.14
N ALA A 87 -2.37 12.12 -15.33
CA ALA A 87 -2.30 12.02 -13.89
C ALA A 87 -3.60 11.46 -13.30
N LEU A 88 -3.49 10.80 -12.16
CA LEU A 88 -4.64 10.35 -11.37
C LEU A 88 -5.02 11.41 -10.35
N LEU A 89 -6.31 11.75 -10.30
CA LEU A 89 -6.88 12.62 -9.29
C LEU A 89 -7.51 11.76 -8.18
N LEU A 90 -6.92 11.79 -7.00
CA LEU A 90 -7.25 10.92 -5.87
C LEU A 90 -7.71 11.74 -4.65
N SER A 91 -8.48 11.10 -3.76
CA SER A 91 -8.74 11.65 -2.42
C SER A 91 -7.45 11.70 -1.62
N LYS A 92 -7.18 12.83 -0.96
CA LYS A 92 -6.10 12.90 0.02
C LYS A 92 -6.48 12.12 1.27
N VAL A 93 -5.63 11.18 1.69
CA VAL A 93 -5.84 10.41 2.93
C VAL A 93 -5.37 11.24 4.13
N PRO A 94 -6.25 11.59 5.09
CA PRO A 94 -5.88 12.39 6.25
C PRO A 94 -5.25 11.48 7.33
N GLY A 95 -3.95 11.21 7.24
CA GLY A 95 -3.28 10.32 8.19
C GLY A 95 -1.77 10.43 8.19
N VAL A 96 -1.14 9.52 8.93
CA VAL A 96 0.33 9.42 9.07
C VAL A 96 0.79 8.07 8.54
N SER A 97 1.83 8.06 7.70
CA SER A 97 2.40 6.81 7.22
C SER A 97 3.03 6.00 8.35
N LEU A 98 3.04 4.67 8.23
CA LEU A 98 3.64 3.83 9.26
C LEU A 98 5.15 4.06 9.41
N ASP A 99 5.86 4.44 8.34
CA ASP A 99 7.27 4.83 8.43
C ASP A 99 7.46 6.09 9.29
N ALA A 100 6.68 7.15 9.01
CA ALA A 100 6.74 8.39 9.79
C ALA A 100 6.32 8.16 11.25
N LEU A 101 5.29 7.34 11.47
CA LEU A 101 4.84 6.95 12.80
C LEU A 101 5.94 6.22 13.58
N ALA A 102 6.62 5.26 12.96
CA ALA A 102 7.69 4.49 13.60
C ALA A 102 8.90 5.37 13.96
N ARG A 103 9.29 6.29 13.08
CA ARG A 103 10.48 7.15 13.29
C ARG A 103 10.24 8.25 14.30
N ASN A 104 9.10 8.91 14.22
CA ASN A 104 8.88 10.18 14.89
C ASN A 104 7.99 10.05 16.13
N GLY A 105 7.41 8.87 16.39
CA GLY A 105 6.48 8.67 17.50
C GLY A 105 5.30 9.64 17.45
N ALA A 106 4.85 9.99 16.23
CA ALA A 106 3.87 11.04 16.00
C ALA A 106 2.57 10.83 16.78
N MET A 107 2.27 9.57 17.12
CA MET A 107 1.23 9.17 18.06
C MET A 107 1.62 7.84 18.73
N GLU A 108 1.13 7.61 19.95
CA GLU A 108 1.19 6.29 20.55
C GLU A 108 0.12 5.39 19.92
N VAL A 109 0.54 4.19 19.53
CA VAL A 109 -0.32 3.21 18.86
C VAL A 109 -0.14 1.87 19.55
N ASP A 110 -1.26 1.24 19.90
CA ASP A 110 -1.26 -0.14 20.36
C ASP A 110 -0.87 -1.06 19.19
N GLU A 111 0.26 -1.73 19.31
CA GLU A 111 0.79 -2.60 18.26
C GLU A 111 -0.15 -3.76 17.89
N LYS A 112 -0.96 -4.27 18.83
CA LYS A 112 -1.93 -5.33 18.52
C LYS A 112 -3.09 -4.78 17.70
N VAL A 113 -3.52 -3.56 18.00
CA VAL A 113 -4.53 -2.86 17.20
C VAL A 113 -3.97 -2.59 15.81
N LEU A 114 -2.74 -2.07 15.70
CA LEU A 114 -2.08 -1.82 14.43
C LEU A 114 -1.96 -3.09 13.57
N GLU A 115 -1.49 -4.19 14.16
CA GLU A 115 -1.38 -5.48 13.47
C GLU A 115 -2.75 -5.97 12.96
N THR A 116 -3.79 -5.80 13.78
CA THR A 116 -5.17 -6.14 13.39
C THR A 116 -5.64 -5.28 12.22
N GLN A 117 -5.34 -3.98 12.21
CA GLN A 117 -5.75 -3.10 11.10
C GLN A 117 -4.97 -3.37 9.81
N LEU A 118 -3.68 -3.70 9.91
CA LEU A 118 -2.88 -4.16 8.76
C LEU A 118 -3.42 -5.46 8.17
N ARG A 119 -3.80 -6.41 9.04
CA ARG A 119 -4.46 -7.64 8.59
C ARG A 119 -5.77 -7.34 7.88
N ASN A 120 -6.63 -6.52 8.47
CA ASN A 120 -7.93 -6.18 7.91
C ASN A 120 -7.82 -5.53 6.52
N SER A 121 -6.87 -4.60 6.32
CA SER A 121 -6.67 -3.93 5.03
C SER A 121 -6.11 -4.87 3.96
N LEU A 122 -5.18 -5.74 4.32
CA LEU A 122 -4.59 -6.73 3.41
C LEU A 122 -5.54 -7.89 3.08
N GLU A 123 -6.37 -8.33 4.03
CA GLU A 123 -7.46 -9.28 3.78
C GLU A 123 -8.55 -8.66 2.88
N ALA A 124 -8.79 -7.36 3.00
CA ALA A 124 -9.72 -6.66 2.12
C ALA A 124 -9.23 -6.68 0.66
N LEU A 125 -7.94 -6.48 0.39
CA LEU A 125 -7.36 -6.68 -0.93
C LEU A 125 -7.48 -8.14 -1.40
N ASP A 126 -7.20 -9.10 -0.52
CA ASP A 126 -7.22 -10.53 -0.85
C ASP A 126 -8.61 -11.02 -1.30
N ARG A 127 -9.70 -10.43 -0.76
CA ARG A 127 -11.08 -10.71 -1.22
C ARG A 127 -11.30 -10.39 -2.70
N TYR A 128 -10.51 -9.50 -3.29
CA TYR A 128 -10.53 -9.16 -4.72
C TYR A 128 -9.42 -9.87 -5.50
N SER A 129 -8.80 -10.90 -4.90
CA SER A 129 -7.62 -11.60 -5.41
C SER A 129 -6.41 -10.68 -5.63
N ALA A 130 -6.38 -9.50 -5.00
CA ALA A 130 -5.32 -8.53 -5.19
C ALA A 130 -4.13 -8.84 -4.26
N VAL A 131 -2.99 -9.10 -4.87
CA VAL A 131 -1.70 -9.31 -4.21
C VAL A 131 -0.91 -8.01 -4.28
N TYR A 132 -0.62 -7.45 -3.11
CA TYR A 132 0.10 -6.18 -3.00
C TYR A 132 1.59 -6.45 -2.80
N TRP A 133 2.42 -6.08 -3.77
CA TRP A 133 3.84 -6.42 -3.76
C TRP A 133 4.70 -5.37 -3.06
N ASP A 134 4.25 -4.13 -3.01
CA ASP A 134 5.04 -3.02 -2.52
C ASP A 134 4.90 -2.76 -1.01
N MET A 135 5.30 -3.75 -0.22
CA MET A 135 5.15 -3.81 1.25
C MET A 135 6.10 -2.86 2.00
N ARG A 136 6.23 -1.60 1.58
CA ARG A 136 6.95 -0.55 2.30
C ARG A 136 6.03 0.17 3.27
N LEU A 137 6.55 0.56 4.45
CA LEU A 137 5.76 1.18 5.51
C LEU A 137 5.18 2.56 5.13
N ASP A 138 5.79 3.25 4.17
CA ASP A 138 5.31 4.54 3.69
C ASP A 138 4.06 4.43 2.80
N ASN A 139 3.76 3.23 2.28
CA ASN A 139 2.55 2.96 1.50
C ASN A 139 1.33 2.59 2.38
N PHE A 140 1.50 2.50 3.70
CA PHE A 140 0.42 2.25 4.64
C PHE A 140 0.20 3.49 5.49
N ILE A 141 -0.99 4.10 5.37
CA ILE A 141 -1.36 5.30 6.10
C ILE A 141 -2.34 4.93 7.21
N LEU A 142 -1.97 5.23 8.46
CA LEU A 142 -2.88 5.18 9.58
C LEU A 142 -3.74 6.45 9.56
N CYS A 143 -5.03 6.27 9.29
CA CYS A 143 -6.05 7.32 9.26
C CYS A 143 -7.12 6.91 10.28
N ASP A 144 -7.24 7.71 11.35
CA ASP A 144 -8.02 7.35 12.54
C ASP A 144 -7.59 5.97 13.09
N ASP A 145 -8.47 4.99 12.99
CA ASP A 145 -8.32 3.61 13.45
C ASP A 145 -8.23 2.61 12.30
N LYS A 146 -7.93 3.06 11.08
CA LYS A 146 -7.87 2.23 9.86
C LYS A 146 -6.55 2.41 9.11
N ILE A 147 -6.16 1.35 8.41
CA ILE A 147 -5.04 1.38 7.47
C ILE A 147 -5.55 1.56 6.05
N VAL A 148 -5.12 2.64 5.41
CA VAL A 148 -5.33 2.90 3.99
C VAL A 148 -4.05 2.56 3.25
N ILE A 149 -4.15 1.72 2.23
CA ILE A 149 -3.06 1.28 1.36
C ILE A 149 -3.03 2.22 0.15
N VAL A 150 -1.89 2.86 -0.08
CA VAL A 150 -1.67 3.76 -1.22
C VAL A 150 -0.68 3.15 -2.20
N ASP A 151 -0.52 3.78 -3.36
CA ASP A 151 0.43 3.37 -4.40
C ASP A 151 0.15 1.94 -4.93
N LEU A 152 -0.79 1.83 -5.88
CA LEU A 152 -1.27 0.54 -6.40
C LEU A 152 -0.53 0.10 -7.68
N GLU A 153 0.62 0.71 -7.98
CA GLU A 153 1.40 0.45 -9.20
C GLU A 153 2.06 -0.95 -9.23
N GLN A 154 2.11 -1.63 -8.08
CA GLN A 154 2.66 -2.98 -7.91
C GLN A 154 1.63 -3.95 -7.31
N VAL A 155 0.52 -4.13 -8.03
CA VAL A 155 -0.55 -5.07 -7.68
C VAL A 155 -0.72 -6.12 -8.79
N THR A 156 -0.95 -7.38 -8.39
CA THR A 156 -1.41 -8.43 -9.30
C THR A 156 -2.72 -9.03 -8.83
N PHE A 157 -3.54 -9.54 -9.74
CA PHE A 157 -4.86 -10.11 -9.43
C PHE A 157 -4.85 -11.63 -9.61
N ASN A 158 -4.20 -12.32 -8.67
CA ASN A 158 -3.97 -13.76 -8.69
C ASN A 158 -3.60 -14.29 -7.30
N SER A 159 -4.40 -13.96 -6.28
CA SER A 159 -4.09 -14.37 -4.91
C SER A 159 -4.13 -15.89 -4.72
N ARG A 160 -3.34 -16.33 -3.73
CA ARG A 160 -3.39 -17.68 -3.16
C ARG A 160 -4.28 -17.63 -1.91
N PRO A 161 -4.72 -18.79 -1.38
CA PRO A 161 -5.37 -18.81 -0.07
C PRO A 161 -4.56 -18.01 0.95
N TRP A 162 -5.25 -17.22 1.76
CA TRP A 162 -4.68 -16.23 2.67
C TRP A 162 -3.45 -16.76 3.44
N GLU A 163 -3.52 -17.95 4.03
CA GLU A 163 -2.46 -18.54 4.86
C GLU A 163 -1.16 -18.81 4.10
N LYS A 164 -1.20 -18.82 2.76
CA LYS A 164 -0.06 -19.03 1.87
C LYS A 164 0.21 -17.82 0.97
N GLY A 165 -0.56 -16.75 1.13
CA GLY A 165 -0.48 -15.53 0.32
C GLY A 165 0.61 -14.57 0.79
N LEU A 166 1.08 -13.74 -0.13
CA LEU A 166 2.05 -12.68 0.19
C LEU A 166 1.46 -11.67 1.18
N ASN A 167 0.17 -11.35 1.04
CA ASN A 167 -0.52 -10.39 1.91
C ASN A 167 -0.47 -10.81 3.38
N SER A 168 -0.70 -12.09 3.71
CA SER A 168 -0.66 -12.56 5.10
C SER A 168 0.75 -12.55 5.68
N ALA A 169 1.75 -12.96 4.90
CA ALA A 169 3.16 -12.85 5.28
C ALA A 169 3.60 -11.38 5.43
N GLY A 170 3.00 -10.50 4.64
CA GLY A 170 3.20 -9.06 4.67
C GLY A 170 2.89 -8.44 6.04
N VAL A 171 1.82 -8.88 6.71
CA VAL A 171 1.44 -8.38 8.05
C VAL A 171 2.59 -8.52 9.04
N SER A 172 3.15 -9.73 9.19
CA SER A 172 4.24 -9.97 10.13
C SER A 172 5.53 -9.26 9.72
N SER A 173 5.82 -9.20 8.42
CA SER A 173 6.98 -8.47 7.88
C SER A 173 6.91 -6.98 8.18
N LEU A 174 5.75 -6.35 7.92
CA LEU A 174 5.50 -4.93 8.19
C LEU A 174 5.60 -4.63 9.67
N MET A 175 4.98 -5.45 10.53
CA MET A 175 5.07 -5.27 11.99
C MET A 175 6.50 -5.43 12.51
N SER A 176 7.30 -6.35 11.96
CA SER A 176 8.71 -6.45 12.34
C SER A 176 9.47 -5.19 11.94
N ARG A 177 9.35 -4.74 10.69
CA ARG A 177 10.01 -3.51 10.21
C ARG A 177 9.62 -2.29 11.03
N PHE A 178 8.33 -2.16 11.35
CA PHE A 178 7.81 -1.08 12.18
C PHE A 178 8.52 -1.06 13.55
N ARG A 179 8.61 -2.21 14.22
CA ARG A 179 9.30 -2.34 15.51
C ARG A 179 10.79 -2.09 15.41
N ASP A 180 11.44 -2.55 14.35
CA ASP A 180 12.87 -2.39 14.17
C ASP A 180 13.23 -0.90 13.99
N ILE A 181 12.36 -0.11 13.35
CA ILE A 181 12.50 1.35 13.25
C ILE A 181 12.16 2.03 14.59
N LYS A 182 11.03 1.67 15.21
CA LYS A 182 10.56 2.30 16.47
C LYS A 182 11.50 2.01 17.65
N TYR A 183 12.12 0.83 17.65
CA TYR A 183 12.99 0.34 18.73
C TYR A 183 14.33 -0.15 18.16
N PRO A 184 15.26 0.76 17.79
CA PRO A 184 16.47 0.43 17.03
C PRO A 184 17.46 -0.51 17.76
N ASN A 185 17.31 -0.71 19.07
CA ASN A 185 18.13 -1.61 19.88
C ASN A 185 17.41 -2.90 20.28
N ARG A 186 16.25 -3.18 19.70
CA ARG A 186 15.49 -4.40 19.97
C ARG A 186 16.25 -5.59 19.37
N PRO A 187 16.34 -6.73 20.08
CA PRO A 187 16.80 -7.98 19.46
C PRO A 187 15.91 -8.31 18.26
N SER A 188 16.51 -8.61 17.11
CA SER A 188 15.75 -8.96 15.92
C SER A 188 14.67 -9.99 16.27
N SER A 189 13.44 -9.76 15.79
CA SER A 189 12.41 -10.80 15.86
C SER A 189 13.02 -12.09 15.32
N PRO A 190 12.83 -13.26 15.95
CA PRO A 190 13.16 -14.51 15.30
C PRO A 190 12.32 -14.54 14.02
N VAL A 191 12.97 -14.25 12.89
CA VAL A 191 12.37 -14.46 11.58
C VAL A 191 12.19 -15.96 11.54
N ASN A 192 10.95 -16.44 11.50
CA ASN A 192 10.67 -17.84 11.15
C ASN A 192 11.03 -17.99 9.67
N PHE A 193 12.33 -17.93 9.39
CA PHE A 193 12.91 -18.45 8.17
C PHE A 193 12.57 -19.92 8.19
N TRP A 194 11.92 -20.38 7.12
CA TRP A 194 11.61 -21.78 6.91
C TRP A 194 12.91 -22.59 6.92
N SER A 195 13.37 -22.95 8.11
CA SER A 195 14.09 -24.19 8.33
C SER A 195 13.02 -25.27 8.29
N ALA A 196 12.58 -25.60 7.07
CA ALA A 196 12.24 -26.98 6.79
C ALA A 196 13.53 -27.75 7.07
N VAL A 197 13.73 -28.11 8.34
CA VAL A 197 14.62 -29.18 8.72
C VAL A 197 14.08 -30.36 7.94
N ARG A 198 14.73 -30.65 6.81
CA ARG A 198 14.80 -32.00 6.29
C ARG A 198 15.41 -32.79 7.43
N THR A 199 14.58 -33.34 8.31
CA THR A 199 14.95 -34.55 9.00
C THR A 199 15.06 -35.56 7.88
N SER A 200 16.29 -35.74 7.40
CA SER A 200 16.69 -36.93 6.69
C SER A 200 16.28 -38.10 7.56
N GLU A 201 15.19 -38.76 7.20
CA GLU A 201 14.97 -40.13 7.63
C GLU A 201 16.19 -40.92 7.17
N PRO A 202 16.91 -41.61 8.06
CA PRO A 202 17.96 -42.50 7.62
C PRO A 202 17.31 -43.59 6.76
N CYS A 203 17.83 -43.78 5.55
CA CYS A 203 17.50 -44.92 4.71
C CYS A 203 17.68 -46.20 5.52
N VAL A 204 16.57 -46.88 5.81
CA VAL A 204 16.61 -48.27 6.28
C VAL A 204 16.95 -49.12 5.06
N ASP A 205 18.13 -49.73 5.09
CA ASP A 205 18.54 -50.73 4.11
C ASP A 205 17.60 -51.96 4.20
N PRO A 206 16.86 -52.34 3.15
CA PRO A 206 15.97 -53.49 3.18
C PRO A 206 16.70 -54.85 3.18
N SER A 207 18.04 -54.88 3.25
CA SER A 207 18.82 -56.11 3.04
C SER A 207 19.15 -56.90 4.31
N ALA A 208 18.68 -56.47 5.49
CA ALA A 208 18.91 -57.18 6.76
C ALA A 208 17.68 -57.96 7.25
N LEU A 209 17.18 -58.88 6.41
CA LEU A 209 16.29 -59.97 6.84
C LEU A 209 16.78 -61.28 6.23
N VAL A 210 17.76 -61.90 6.89
CA VAL A 210 18.10 -63.31 6.69
C VAL A 210 18.53 -63.92 8.02
N LEU A 211 17.69 -64.83 8.53
CA LEU A 211 17.94 -66.02 9.39
C LEU A 211 18.76 -65.77 10.68
N ILE A 212 18.29 -66.11 11.89
CA ILE A 212 17.90 -67.44 12.39
C ILE A 212 16.78 -67.30 13.43
#